data_AF-A0A1X0QCM5-F1
#
_entry.id   AF-A0A1X0QCM5-F1
#
_cell.length_a   1.000
_cell.length_b   1.000
_cell.length_c   1.000
_cell.angle_alpha   90.00
_cell.angle_beta   90.00
_cell.angle_gamma   90.00
#
_symmetry.space_group_name_H-M   'P 1'
#
loop_
_entity.id
_entity.type
_entity.pdbx_description
1 polymer ?
#
loop_
_entity_poly.entity_id
_entity_poly.type
_entity_poly.pdbx_seq_one_letter_code
_entity_poly.pdbx_strand_id
1 'polypeptide(L)'
;MKENRNIHHLKKKTRFPISKIKKIILQNEEIGKTASTVPVVLSKAVELFIKEVSTNVYKSLDESDHKITLEKLEAVLNSERYSILLKK
;
A
#
# COMPACT_ATOMS: atom_id res chain seq x y z
N MET A 1 -25.64 -2.64 9.05
CA MET A 1 -25.70 -2.47 7.58
C MET A 1 -24.44 -1.75 7.13
N LYS A 2 -23.46 -2.43 6.51
CA LYS A 2 -22.21 -1.78 6.10
C LYS A 2 -22.36 -1.23 4.67
N GLU A 3 -22.12 0.07 4.59
CA GLU A 3 -22.18 0.98 3.45
C GLU A 3 -21.62 0.39 2.14
N ASN A 4 -22.50 0.20 1.16
CA ASN A 4 -22.13 -0.13 -0.22
C ASN A 4 -21.46 1.08 -0.87
N ARG A 5 -20.15 1.20 -0.66
CA ARG A 5 -19.35 2.29 -1.21
C ARG A 5 -19.18 2.12 -2.73
N ASN A 6 -19.98 2.85 -3.50
CA ASN A 6 -19.95 2.93 -4.96
C ASN A 6 -18.52 3.21 -5.52
N ILE A 7 -18.04 2.35 -6.43
CA ILE A 7 -16.67 2.40 -7.02
C ILE A 7 -16.34 3.75 -7.67
N HIS A 8 -17.34 4.48 -8.18
CA HIS A 8 -17.11 5.77 -8.85
C HIS A 8 -16.64 6.86 -7.89
N HIS A 9 -17.04 6.82 -6.61
CA HIS A 9 -16.52 7.78 -5.63
C HIS A 9 -15.10 7.44 -5.16
N LEU A 10 -14.72 6.15 -5.20
CA LEU A 10 -13.39 5.66 -4.84
C LEU A 10 -12.33 6.14 -5.83
N LYS A 11 -12.65 6.20 -7.14
CA LYS A 11 -11.76 6.73 -8.19
C LYS A 11 -11.35 8.19 -7.97
N LYS A 12 -12.20 9.01 -7.35
CA LYS A 12 -11.87 10.42 -7.04
C LYS A 12 -11.03 10.59 -5.77
N LYS A 13 -10.85 9.53 -4.98
CA LYS A 13 -10.25 9.58 -3.63
C LYS A 13 -8.93 8.83 -3.50
N THR A 14 -8.40 8.22 -4.55
CA THR A 14 -7.16 7.43 -4.49
C THR A 14 -5.91 8.32 -4.46
N ARG A 15 -4.97 8.08 -3.55
CA ARG A 15 -3.71 8.84 -3.48
C ARG A 15 -2.73 8.52 -4.62
N PHE A 16 -2.81 7.32 -5.18
CA PHE A 16 -1.97 6.91 -6.30
C PHE A 16 -2.68 7.06 -7.65
N PRO A 17 -1.98 7.54 -8.70
CA PRO A 17 -2.57 7.65 -10.04
C PRO A 17 -2.99 6.29 -10.61
N ILE A 18 -4.28 6.14 -10.87
CA ILE A 18 -4.87 4.90 -11.39
C ILE A 18 -4.23 4.47 -12.73
N SER A 19 -3.89 5.42 -13.59
CA SER A 19 -3.22 5.14 -14.86
C SER A 19 -1.85 4.49 -14.69
N LYS A 20 -1.07 4.92 -13.69
CA LYS A 20 0.25 4.33 -13.39
C LYS A 20 0.14 2.92 -12.85
N ILE A 21 -0.80 2.69 -11.93
CA ILE A 21 -1.08 1.34 -11.40
C ILE A 21 -1.52 0.40 -12.53
N LYS A 22 -2.43 0.86 -13.40
CA LYS A 22 -2.86 0.08 -14.57
C LYS A 22 -1.68 -0.27 -15.48
N LYS A 23 -0.75 0.66 -15.72
CA LYS A 23 0.46 0.39 -16.51
C LYS A 23 1.31 -0.70 -15.86
N ILE A 24 1.58 -0.62 -14.55
CA ILE A 24 2.37 -1.63 -13.81
C ILE A 24 1.72 -3.01 -13.88
N ILE A 25 0.40 -3.10 -13.67
CA ILE A 25 -0.35 -4.36 -13.80
C ILE A 25 -0.15 -4.95 -15.21
N LEU A 26 -0.25 -4.13 -16.26
CA LEU A 26 -0.12 -4.57 -17.65
C LEU A 26 1.32 -4.75 -18.14
N GLN A 27 2.34 -4.51 -17.29
CA GLN A 27 3.71 -4.92 -17.60
C GLN A 27 3.85 -6.45 -17.55
N ASN A 28 2.99 -7.13 -16.81
CA ASN A 28 2.87 -8.58 -16.91
C ASN A 28 2.03 -8.93 -18.15
N GLU A 29 2.71 -9.47 -19.16
CA GLU A 29 2.12 -9.84 -20.45
C GLU A 29 1.01 -10.91 -20.33
N GLU A 30 1.06 -11.77 -19.30
CA GLU A 30 0.06 -12.82 -19.04
C GLU A 30 -1.30 -12.25 -18.63
N ILE A 31 -1.36 -11.01 -18.11
CA ILE A 31 -2.60 -10.41 -17.61
C ILE A 31 -3.48 -9.94 -18.77
N GLY A 32 -2.88 -9.37 -19.84
CA GLY A 32 -3.56 -8.92 -21.07
C GLY A 32 -4.60 -7.78 -20.91
N LYS A 33 -5.65 -7.99 -20.11
CA LYS A 33 -6.71 -7.02 -19.78
C LYS A 33 -7.04 -7.08 -18.29
N THR A 34 -7.42 -5.94 -17.73
CA THR A 34 -7.82 -5.85 -16.31
C THR A 34 -9.14 -5.10 -16.16
N ALA A 35 -9.99 -5.55 -15.24
CA ALA A 35 -11.22 -4.86 -14.90
C ALA A 35 -10.93 -3.47 -14.34
N SER A 36 -11.80 -2.49 -14.62
CA SER A 36 -11.55 -1.10 -14.23
C SER A 36 -11.52 -0.86 -12.70
N THR A 37 -11.96 -1.84 -11.92
CA THR A 37 -12.00 -1.83 -10.45
C THR A 37 -10.68 -2.28 -9.83
N VAL A 38 -9.93 -3.18 -10.48
CA VAL A 38 -8.71 -3.79 -9.94
C VAL A 38 -7.64 -2.73 -9.63
N PRO A 39 -7.31 -1.79 -10.54
CA PRO A 39 -6.33 -0.73 -10.23
C PRO A 39 -6.76 0.18 -9.08
N VAL A 40 -8.07 0.38 -8.89
CA VAL A 40 -8.62 1.25 -7.83
C VAL A 40 -8.47 0.58 -6.46
N VAL A 41 -8.78 -0.71 -6.38
CA VAL A 41 -8.61 -1.49 -5.15
C VAL A 41 -7.14 -1.60 -4.78
N LEU A 42 -6.27 -1.91 -5.75
CA LEU A 42 -4.83 -2.00 -5.51
C LEU A 42 -4.26 -0.67 -5.00
N SER A 43 -4.69 0.46 -5.57
CA SER A 43 -4.32 1.80 -5.08
C SER A 43 -4.64 1.98 -3.60
N LYS A 44 -5.82 1.52 -3.16
CA LYS A 44 -6.22 1.60 -1.75
C LYS A 44 -5.51 0.59 -0.85
N ALA A 45 -5.22 -0.60 -1.35
CA ALA A 45 -4.42 -1.57 -0.62
C ALA A 45 -3.01 -1.02 -0.33
N VAL A 46 -2.34 -0.43 -1.33
CA VAL A 46 -1.01 0.18 -1.17
C VAL A 46 -1.05 1.36 -0.19
N GLU A 47 -2.10 2.19 -0.25
CA GLU A 47 -2.27 3.30 0.70
C GLU A 47 -2.42 2.82 2.14
N LEU A 48 -3.24 1.78 2.36
CA LEU A 48 -3.40 1.18 3.69
C LEU A 48 -2.11 0.52 4.17
N PHE A 49 -1.40 -0.16 3.27
CA PHE A 49 -0.13 -0.80 3.58
C PHE A 49 0.94 0.21 4.03
N ILE A 50 1.15 1.28 3.26
CA ILE A 50 2.11 2.33 3.63
C ILE A 50 1.71 2.98 4.94
N LYS A 51 0.42 3.30 5.13
CA LYS A 51 -0.07 3.87 6.39
C LYS A 51 0.23 2.95 7.56
N GLU A 52 -0.03 1.65 7.42
CA GLU A 52 0.19 0.67 8.47
C GLU A 52 1.68 0.57 8.83
N VAL A 53 2.56 0.40 7.84
CA VAL A 53 4.02 0.31 8.06
C VAL A 53 4.53 1.59 8.70
N SER A 54 4.21 2.77 8.15
CA SER A 54 4.64 4.06 8.71
C SER A 54 4.12 4.27 10.13
N THR A 55 2.89 3.83 10.43
CA THR A 55 2.33 3.92 11.79
C THR A 55 3.09 3.03 12.76
N ASN A 56 3.46 1.82 12.34
CA ASN A 56 4.20 0.89 13.20
C ASN A 56 5.64 1.34 13.43
N VAL A 57 6.29 1.91 12.41
CA VAL A 57 7.61 2.54 12.56
C VAL A 57 7.53 3.75 13.48
N TYR A 58 6.50 4.58 13.35
CA TYR A 58 6.30 5.72 14.24
C TYR A 58 6.11 5.30 15.70
N LYS A 59 5.37 4.20 15.95
CA LYS A 59 5.18 3.64 17.29
C LYS A 59 6.44 3.05 17.90
N SER A 60 7.45 2.71 17.10
CA SER A 60 8.74 2.22 17.58
C SER A 60 9.78 3.33 17.70
N LEU A 61 9.41 4.61 17.51
CA LEU A 61 10.29 5.75 17.74
C LEU A 61 10.26 6.15 19.21
N ASP A 62 11.41 6.58 19.73
CA ASP A 62 11.55 7.21 21.04
C ASP A 62 11.26 8.72 20.93
N GLU A 63 11.05 9.40 22.06
CA GLU A 63 10.75 10.85 22.09
C GLU A 63 11.87 11.72 21.51
N SER A 64 13.12 11.23 21.54
CA SER A 64 14.28 11.91 20.95
C SER A 64 14.34 11.81 19.42
N ASP A 65 13.46 11.02 18.81
CA ASP A 65 13.49 10.78 17.37
C ASP A 65 12.63 11.77 16.60
N HIS A 66 13.28 12.50 15.70
CA HIS A 66 12.61 13.48 14.83
C HIS A 66 12.53 13.04 13.37
N LYS A 67 13.02 11.83 13.05
CA LYS A 67 13.02 11.28 11.70
C LYS A 67 12.88 9.76 11.71
N ILE A 68 12.22 9.24 10.67
CA ILE A 68 12.24 7.81 10.36
C ILE A 68 13.56 7.49 9.67
N THR A 69 14.39 6.66 10.29
CA THR A 69 15.65 6.15 9.72
C THR A 69 15.44 4.80 9.06
N LEU A 70 16.38 4.42 8.17
CA LEU A 70 16.35 3.12 7.50
C LEU A 70 16.37 1.96 8.49
N GLU A 71 17.24 2.04 9.50
CA GLU A 71 17.37 1.04 10.56
C GLU A 71 16.03 0.71 11.24
N LYS A 72 15.22 1.72 11.54
CA LYS A 72 13.93 1.55 12.22
C LYS A 72 12.86 1.00 11.30
N LEU A 73 12.90 1.40 10.03
CA LEU A 73 12.04 0.82 9.01
C LEU A 73 12.37 -0.68 8.84
N GLU A 74 13.64 -1.04 8.75
CA GLU A 74 14.10 -2.43 8.65
C GLU A 74 13.71 -3.24 9.88
N ALA A 75 13.87 -2.70 11.08
CA ALA A 75 13.46 -3.35 12.32
C ALA A 75 11.97 -3.73 12.31
N VAL A 76 11.10 -2.83 11.86
CA VAL A 76 9.66 -3.12 11.73
C VAL A 76 9.39 -4.13 10.62
N LEU A 77 10.01 -3.99 9.45
CA LEU A 77 9.78 -4.89 8.30
C LEU A 77 10.30 -6.31 8.55
N ASN A 78 11.30 -6.49 9.41
CA ASN A 78 11.81 -7.80 9.81
C ASN A 78 10.89 -8.52 10.84
N SER A 79 9.83 -7.86 11.31
CA SER A 79 8.83 -8.52 12.15
C SER A 79 8.09 -9.63 11.40
N GLU A 80 7.59 -10.63 12.13
CA GLU A 80 6.85 -11.78 11.57
C GLU A 80 5.70 -11.35 10.64
N ARG A 81 5.02 -10.26 10.99
CA ARG A 81 3.89 -9.69 10.25
C ARG A 81 4.23 -9.33 8.79
N TYR A 82 5.44 -8.84 8.53
CA TYR A 82 5.88 -8.43 7.20
C TYR A 82 6.83 -9.43 6.55
N SER A 83 7.07 -10.58 7.19
CA SER A 83 7.95 -11.63 6.68
C SER A 83 7.62 -12.06 5.25
N ILE A 84 6.34 -12.09 4.88
CA ILE A 84 5.90 -12.44 3.51
C ILE A 84 6.42 -11.49 2.43
N LEU A 85 6.76 -10.24 2.79
CA LEU A 85 7.25 -9.23 1.86
C LEU A 85 8.76 -9.34 1.58
N LEU A 86 9.51 -9.93 2.51
CA LEU A 86 10.97 -10.01 2.46
C LEU A 86 11.50 -11.43 2.19
N LYS A 87 10.62 -12.43 2.08
CA LYS A 87 11.00 -13.79 1.66
C LYS A 87 11.45 -13.76 0.20
N LYS A 88 12.76 -13.92 0.00
CA LYS A 88 13.40 -14.18 -1.30
C LYS A 88 13.10 -15.61 -1.75
#